data_AF-J0WR93-F1
#
_entry.id   AF-J0WR93-F1
#
_cell.length_a   1.000
_cell.length_b   1.000
_cell.length_c   1.000
_cell.angle_alpha   90.00
_cell.angle_beta   90.00
_cell.angle_gamma   90.00
#
_symmetry.space_group_name_H-M   'P 1'
#
loop_
_entity.id
_entity.type
_entity.pdbx_description
1 polymer ?
#
loop_
_entity_poly.entity_id
_entity_poly.type
_entity_poly.pdbx_seq_one_letter_code
_entity_poly.pdbx_strand_id
1 'polypeptide(L)'
;MSNENGKENATKFPTYRGKPLVRCGDVIYYGSMKDKYVVKLEIKSKKRVLDMDVADKVGIQLMYTNPDIRARKQIVKSSEKEGLYLAMDIADAWLQRALSE
;
A
#
# COMPACT_ATOMS: atom_id res chain seq x y z
N MET A 1 21.51 -38.66 6.20
CA MET A 1 22.22 -37.67 5.36
C MET A 1 21.16 -36.69 4.89
N SER A 2 21.15 -35.52 5.54
CA SER A 2 20.50 -34.21 5.29
C SER A 2 19.49 -34.09 4.13
N ASN A 3 18.23 -33.75 4.43
CA ASN A 3 17.58 -32.40 4.37
C ASN A 3 17.49 -31.82 2.96
N GLU A 4 16.49 -31.06 2.50
CA GLU A 4 15.18 -30.56 2.95
C GLU A 4 14.69 -29.82 1.69
N ASN A 5 13.55 -30.16 1.09
CA ASN A 5 12.95 -29.30 0.06
C ASN A 5 11.77 -28.54 0.67
N GLY A 6 12.09 -27.49 1.44
CA GLY A 6 11.16 -26.46 1.85
C GLY A 6 10.70 -25.66 0.63
N LYS A 7 9.59 -26.07 0.00
CA LYS A 7 8.85 -25.18 -0.90
C LYS A 7 8.17 -24.13 -0.03
N GLU A 8 8.76 -22.94 0.04
CA GLU A 8 8.11 -21.74 0.53
C GLU A 8 6.76 -21.59 -0.17
N ASN A 9 5.67 -21.73 0.58
CA ASN A 9 4.35 -21.29 0.15
C ASN A 9 4.41 -19.76 0.05
N ALA A 10 4.81 -19.22 -1.10
CA ALA A 10 4.76 -17.80 -1.36
C ALA A 10 3.31 -17.34 -1.22
N THR A 11 2.98 -16.71 -0.09
CA THR A 11 1.65 -16.17 0.19
C THR A 11 1.26 -15.24 -0.95
N LYS A 12 0.36 -15.70 -1.84
CA LYS A 12 -0.14 -14.88 -2.95
C LYS A 12 -0.96 -13.75 -2.36
N PHE A 13 -0.36 -12.56 -2.28
CA PHE A 13 -1.09 -11.34 -1.91
C PHE A 13 -2.11 -10.99 -3.00
N PRO A 14 -3.26 -10.40 -2.64
CA PRO A 14 -4.15 -9.83 -3.64
C PRO A 14 -3.40 -8.75 -4.43
N THR A 15 -3.77 -8.57 -5.69
CA THR A 15 -3.11 -7.60 -6.58
C THR A 15 -4.11 -6.57 -7.10
N TYR A 16 -3.69 -5.31 -7.20
CA TYR A 16 -4.39 -4.26 -7.93
C TYR A 16 -3.50 -3.80 -9.08
N ARG A 17 -4.03 -3.78 -10.31
CA ARG A 17 -3.29 -3.40 -11.54
C ARG A 17 -1.91 -4.09 -11.67
N GLY A 18 -1.85 -5.37 -11.29
CA GLY A 18 -0.63 -6.18 -11.36
C GLY A 18 0.39 -5.95 -10.24
N LYS A 19 0.12 -5.08 -9.26
CA LYS A 19 1.00 -4.84 -8.11
C LYS A 19 0.40 -5.43 -6.82
N PRO A 20 1.23 -5.94 -5.90
CA PRO A 20 0.74 -6.55 -4.67
C PRO A 20 0.08 -5.51 -3.77
N LEU A 21 -0.94 -5.96 -3.06
CA LEU A 21 -1.73 -5.20 -2.11
C LEU A 21 -1.74 -5.96 -0.79
N VAL A 22 -1.20 -5.35 0.27
CA VAL A 22 -1.12 -5.97 1.59
C VAL A 22 -1.91 -5.13 2.56
N ARG A 23 -2.93 -5.72 3.19
CA ARG A 23 -3.78 -5.04 4.16
C ARG A 23 -3.48 -5.50 5.58
N CYS A 24 -3.31 -4.55 6.49
CA CYS A 24 -3.20 -4.77 7.93
C CYS A 24 -4.14 -3.78 8.65
N GLY A 25 -5.31 -4.26 9.07
CA GLY A 25 -6.35 -3.44 9.69
C GLY A 25 -6.85 -2.33 8.75
N ASP A 26 -6.62 -1.09 9.16
CA ASP A 26 -6.99 0.13 8.43
C ASP A 26 -5.86 0.70 7.56
N VAL A 27 -4.72 0.01 7.51
CA VAL A 27 -3.60 0.35 6.64
C VAL A 27 -3.52 -0.63 5.48
N ILE A 28 -3.31 -0.10 4.28
CA ILE A 28 -3.12 -0.85 3.06
C ILE A 28 -1.79 -0.39 2.45
N TYR A 29 -0.86 -1.32 2.23
CA TYR A 29 0.34 -1.08 1.46
C TYR A 29 0.13 -1.56 0.02
N TYR A 30 0.39 -0.66 -0.92
CA TYR A 30 0.29 -0.89 -2.35
C TYR A 30 1.68 -0.79 -2.99
N GLY A 31 2.08 -1.83 -3.73
CA GLY A 31 3.41 -1.95 -4.33
C GLY A 31 4.29 -3.01 -3.68
N SER A 32 5.38 -3.37 -4.34
CA SER A 32 6.33 -4.37 -3.85
C SER A 32 7.34 -3.73 -2.91
N MET A 33 7.58 -4.34 -1.74
CA MET A 33 8.67 -3.92 -0.85
C MET A 33 10.06 -4.16 -1.43
N LYS A 34 10.16 -4.89 -2.56
CA LYS A 34 11.42 -5.05 -3.32
C LYS A 34 11.74 -3.82 -4.19
N ASP A 35 10.73 -3.01 -4.51
CA ASP A 35 10.91 -1.81 -5.31
C ASP A 35 11.33 -0.63 -4.42
N LYS A 36 11.82 0.46 -5.02
CA LYS A 36 12.28 1.66 -4.29
C LYS A 36 11.18 2.38 -3.52
N TYR A 37 9.94 2.26 -3.99
CA TYR A 37 8.79 2.96 -3.44
C TYR A 37 7.58 2.05 -3.23
N VAL A 38 6.79 2.38 -2.22
CA VAL A 38 5.45 1.84 -1.98
C VAL A 38 4.50 2.97 -1.62
N VAL A 39 3.19 2.74 -1.75
CA VAL A 39 2.18 3.67 -1.24
C VAL A 39 1.50 3.06 -0.02
N LYS A 40 1.49 3.80 1.08
CA LYS A 40 0.69 3.50 2.26
C LYS A 40 -0.63 4.27 2.16
N LEU A 41 -1.74 3.54 2.14
CA LEU A 41 -3.08 4.08 2.33
C LEU A 41 -3.52 3.81 3.77
N GLU A 42 -4.07 4.81 4.45
CA GLU A 42 -4.56 4.68 5.83
C GLU A 42 -5.99 5.20 5.91
N ILE A 43 -6.92 4.33 6.27
CA ILE A 43 -8.32 4.68 6.47
C ILE A 43 -8.42 5.48 7.76
N LYS A 44 -8.72 6.78 7.64
CA LYS A 44 -8.83 7.72 8.76
C LYS A 44 -10.23 7.75 9.37
N SER A 45 -11.26 7.57 8.53
CA SER A 45 -12.65 7.47 8.98
C SER A 45 -13.42 6.50 8.11
N LYS A 46 -14.46 5.91 8.70
CA LYS A 46 -15.46 5.09 8.01
C LYS A 46 -16.83 5.72 8.23
N LYS A 47 -17.69 5.61 7.23
CA LYS A 47 -19.08 6.02 7.30
C LYS A 47 -19.95 4.79 6.99
N ARG A 48 -21.02 4.63 7.74
CA ARG A 48 -22.01 3.59 7.45
C ARG A 48 -22.85 4.01 6.25
N VAL A 49 -22.80 3.23 5.19
CA VAL A 49 -23.63 3.41 3.98
C VAL A 49 -24.42 2.12 3.82
N LEU A 50 -25.74 2.21 3.94
CA LEU A 50 -26.61 1.05 4.07
C LEU A 50 -26.13 0.19 5.27
N ASP A 51 -25.80 -1.07 5.03
CA ASP A 51 -25.34 -2.03 6.05
C ASP A 51 -23.82 -2.23 6.03
N MET A 52 -23.05 -1.38 5.34
CA MET A 52 -21.60 -1.52 5.20
C MET A 52 -20.84 -0.30 5.72
N ASP A 53 -19.69 -0.54 6.37
CA ASP A 53 -18.75 0.51 6.75
C ASP A 53 -17.81 0.81 5.58
N VAL A 54 -18.04 1.97 4.94
CA VAL A 54 -17.28 2.44 3.79
C VAL A 54 -16.24 3.45 4.25
N ALA A 55 -15.00 3.33 3.77
CA ALA A 55 -13.95 4.31 4.05
C ALA A 55 -14.36 5.68 3.50
N ASP A 56 -14.42 6.67 4.38
CA ASP A 56 -14.86 8.03 4.06
C ASP A 56 -13.65 8.94 3.83
N LYS A 57 -12.63 8.86 4.69
CA LYS A 57 -11.35 9.56 4.51
C LYS A 57 -10.19 8.58 4.49
N VAL A 58 -9.31 8.75 3.51
CA VAL A 58 -8.12 7.92 3.32
C VAL A 58 -6.89 8.81 3.13
N GLY A 59 -5.93 8.66 4.03
CA GLY A 59 -4.60 9.24 3.87
C GLY A 59 -3.77 8.40 2.90
N ILE A 60 -3.01 9.06 2.02
CA ILE A 60 -2.16 8.45 1.00
C ILE A 60 -0.75 8.97 1.23
N GLN A 61 0.23 8.07 1.32
CA GLN A 61 1.63 8.42 1.50
C GLN A 61 2.48 7.60 0.52
N LEU A 62 3.18 8.28 -0.40
CA LEU A 62 4.24 7.64 -1.17
C LEU A 62 5.50 7.59 -0.29
N MET A 63 6.06 6.39 -0.12
CA MET A 63 7.14 6.13 0.82
C MET A 63 8.30 5.39 0.15
N TYR A 64 9.52 5.71 0.54
CA TYR A 64 10.68 4.86 0.29
C TYR A 64 10.56 3.54 1.07
N THR A 65 11.01 2.44 0.48
CA THR A 65 11.07 1.12 1.13
C THR A 65 12.36 0.89 1.91
N ASN A 66 13.38 1.73 1.71
CA ASN A 66 14.66 1.57 2.36
C ASN A 66 14.53 1.75 3.89
N PRO A 67 14.82 0.71 4.70
CA PRO A 67 14.70 0.76 6.15
C PRO A 67 15.72 1.69 6.83
N ASP A 68 16.84 2.00 6.17
CA ASP A 68 17.89 2.87 6.72
C ASP A 68 17.50 4.36 6.68
N ILE A 69 16.48 4.70 5.91
CA ILE A 69 15.94 6.06 5.88
C ILE A 69 15.10 6.26 7.14
N ARG A 70 15.43 7.28 7.94
CA ARG A 70 14.62 7.68 9.11
C ARG A 70 13.15 7.84 8.71
N ALA A 71 12.23 7.28 9.50
CA ALA A 71 10.79 7.21 9.17
C ALA A 71 10.16 8.51 8.63
N ARG A 72 10.50 9.68 9.20
CA ARG A 72 9.97 10.98 8.70
C ARG A 72 10.47 11.35 7.30
N LYS A 73 11.67 10.91 6.92
CA LYS A 73 12.25 11.12 5.59
C LYS A 73 11.83 10.04 4.59
N GLN A 74 11.18 8.96 5.04
CA GLN A 74 10.66 7.94 4.12
C GLN A 74 9.48 8.45 3.31
N ILE A 75 8.70 9.40 3.84
CA ILE A 75 7.55 9.97 3.12
C ILE A 75 8.06 10.98 2.07
N VAL A 76 7.81 10.67 0.80
CA VAL A 76 8.12 11.53 -0.35
C VAL A 76 7.04 12.58 -0.54
N LYS A 77 5.78 12.14 -0.46
CA LYS A 77 4.60 13.00 -0.57
C LYS A 77 3.39 12.36 0.10
N SER A 78 2.47 13.20 0.54
CA SER A 78 1.23 12.76 1.19
C SER A 78 0.04 13.58 0.74
N SER A 79 -1.15 12.97 0.74
CA SER A 79 -2.42 13.65 0.52
C SER A 79 -3.53 12.93 1.29
N GLU A 80 -4.67 13.57 1.47
CA GLU A 80 -5.89 12.96 1.99
C GLU A 80 -6.96 13.02 0.91
N LYS A 81 -7.76 11.96 0.79
CA LYS A 81 -8.83 11.86 -0.19
C LYS A 81 -10.10 11.29 0.43
N GLU A 82 -11.21 11.73 -0.15
CA GLU A 82 -12.53 11.21 0.16
C GLU A 82 -12.73 9.89 -0.60
N GLY A 83 -12.93 8.82 0.16
CA GLY A 83 -13.14 7.49 -0.38
C GLY A 83 -11.86 6.72 -0.76
N LEU A 84 -11.94 5.39 -0.62
CA LEU A 84 -10.83 4.49 -0.95
C LEU A 84 -10.54 4.42 -2.46
N TYR A 85 -11.55 4.48 -3.31
CA TYR A 85 -11.37 4.34 -4.76
C TYR A 85 -10.52 5.46 -5.36
N LEU A 86 -10.87 6.71 -5.05
CA LEU A 86 -10.09 7.87 -5.49
C LEU A 86 -8.66 7.82 -4.92
N ALA A 87 -8.52 7.36 -3.67
CA ALA A 87 -7.22 7.21 -3.04
C ALA A 87 -6.34 6.17 -3.75
N MET A 88 -6.94 5.06 -4.19
CA MET A 88 -6.25 4.00 -4.95
C MET A 88 -5.80 4.46 -6.33
N ASP A 89 -6.59 5.25 -7.06
CA ASP A 89 -6.21 5.76 -8.38
C ASP A 89 -5.03 6.75 -8.28
N ILE A 90 -5.05 7.61 -7.27
CA ILE A 90 -3.93 8.53 -7.01
C ILE A 90 -2.69 7.76 -6.55
N ALA A 91 -2.85 6.74 -5.71
CA ALA A 91 -1.77 5.86 -5.29
C ALA A 91 -1.09 5.18 -6.49
N ASP A 92 -1.88 4.69 -7.45
CA ASP A 92 -1.37 4.05 -8.66
C ASP A 92 -0.59 5.01 -9.54
N ALA A 93 -1.15 6.18 -9.86
CA ALA A 93 -0.46 7.20 -10.64
C ALA A 93 0.85 7.65 -9.97
N TRP A 94 0.84 7.80 -8.65
CA TRP A 94 2.02 8.19 -7.88
C TRP A 94 3.11 7.12 -7.89
N LEU A 95 2.74 5.87 -7.65
CA LEU A 95 3.66 4.75 -7.61
C LEU A 95 4.27 4.50 -9.00
N GLN A 96 3.43 4.47 -10.04
CA GLN A 96 3.89 4.25 -11.40
C GLN A 96 4.90 5.31 -11.82
N ARG A 97 4.62 6.59 -11.55
CA ARG A 97 5.53 7.68 -11.87
C ARG A 97 6.85 7.57 -11.10
N ALA A 98 6.79 7.33 -9.80
CA ALA A 98 7.98 7.24 -8.95
C ALA A 98 8.89 6.04 -9.29
N LEU A 99 8.32 4.96 -9.82
CA LEU A 99 9.08 3.78 -10.28
C LEU A 99 9.61 3.91 -11.71
N SER A 100 9.13 4.90 -12.47
CA SER A 100 9.60 5.16 -13.84
C SER A 100 10.63 6.29 -13.92
N GLU A 101 10.87 7.01 -12.80
CA GLU A 101 11.93 8.02 -12.62
C GLU A 101 13.22 7.36 -12.12
#